data_AF-A0A146K749-F1
#
_entry.id   AF-A0A146K749-F1
#
_cell.length_a   1.000
_cell.length_b   1.000
_cell.length_c   1.000
_cell.angle_alpha   90.00
_cell.angle_beta   90.00
_cell.angle_gamma   90.00
#
_symmetry.space_group_name_H-M   'P 1'
#
loop_
_entity.id
_entity.type
_entity.pdbx_description
1 polymer ?
#
loop_
_entity_poly.entity_id
_entity_poly.type
_entity_poly.pdbx_seq_one_letter_code
_entity_poly.pdbx_strand_id
1 'polypeptide(L)'
;MQTSQSLAQLLEQILVTEDEKISNSIEQKKLLNIRLKCQKILEKNEKLLTEKIQNLTKLNKGVQFKARTNEIRWSQELHLKFVIATMALGLVDVRPKQLEIILNQCCDIKLSRLNISSHLQKFRLRVAKQNQIQLAELTNKCFPTDIIHKELSQLQKQWQFIEFQGIQQHIIIKCLKQLEQ
;
A
#
# COMPACT_ATOMS: atom_id res chain seq x y z
N MET A 1 -77.86 -10.84 -57.89
CA MET A 1 -77.61 -10.69 -56.44
C MET A 1 -76.17 -11.11 -56.06
N GLN A 2 -75.12 -10.58 -56.70
CA GLN A 2 -73.72 -10.95 -56.39
C GLN A 2 -72.77 -9.76 -56.18
N THR A 3 -73.21 -8.53 -56.45
CA THR A 3 -72.36 -7.33 -56.35
C THR A 3 -72.25 -6.78 -54.92
N SER A 4 -73.27 -7.00 -54.08
CA SER A 4 -73.29 -6.52 -52.69
C SER A 4 -72.41 -7.32 -51.73
N GLN A 5 -72.26 -8.64 -51.93
CA GLN A 5 -71.37 -9.48 -51.11
C GLN A 5 -69.87 -9.16 -51.36
N SER A 6 -69.50 -8.82 -52.59
CA SER A 6 -68.11 -8.47 -52.94
C SER A 6 -67.68 -7.10 -52.39
N LEU A 7 -68.58 -6.11 -52.40
CA LEU A 7 -68.30 -4.79 -51.81
C LEU A 7 -68.17 -4.84 -50.28
N ALA A 8 -68.99 -5.66 -49.61
CA ALA A 8 -68.89 -5.83 -48.15
C ALA A 8 -67.55 -6.46 -47.75
N GLN A 9 -67.10 -7.50 -48.46
CA GLN A 9 -65.80 -8.13 -48.21
C GLN A 9 -64.61 -7.19 -48.48
N LEU A 10 -64.71 -6.34 -49.51
CA LEU A 10 -63.66 -5.36 -49.82
C LEU A 10 -63.58 -4.26 -48.74
N LEU A 11 -64.74 -3.78 -48.27
CA LEU A 11 -64.80 -2.79 -47.18
C LEU A 11 -64.27 -3.36 -45.87
N GLU A 12 -64.57 -4.62 -45.54
CA GLU A 12 -64.07 -5.27 -44.34
C GLU A 12 -62.54 -5.45 -44.37
N GLN A 13 -61.97 -5.81 -45.54
CA GLN A 13 -60.51 -5.87 -45.72
C GLN A 13 -59.84 -4.50 -45.61
N ILE A 14 -60.46 -3.44 -46.15
CA ILE A 14 -59.95 -2.07 -46.04
C ILE A 14 -59.96 -1.63 -44.57
N LEU A 15 -61.07 -1.84 -43.86
CA LEU A 15 -61.19 -1.47 -42.44
C LEU A 15 -60.14 -2.20 -41.57
N VAL A 16 -59.95 -3.51 -41.77
CA VAL A 16 -58.93 -4.29 -41.06
C VAL A 16 -57.51 -3.77 -41.35
N THR A 17 -57.19 -3.46 -42.61
CA THR A 17 -55.85 -2.94 -42.95
C THR A 17 -55.60 -1.51 -42.48
N GLU A 18 -56.64 -0.69 -42.32
CA GLU A 18 -56.54 0.65 -41.73
C GLU A 18 -56.36 0.58 -40.22
N ASP A 19 -57.09 -0.29 -39.52
CA ASP A 19 -56.94 -0.51 -38.08
C ASP A 19 -55.55 -1.05 -37.71
N GLU A 20 -54.99 -1.97 -38.52
CA GLU A 20 -53.62 -2.46 -38.34
C GLU A 20 -52.56 -1.36 -38.57
N LYS A 21 -52.77 -0.48 -39.55
CA LYS A 21 -51.87 0.67 -39.77
C LYS A 21 -51.93 1.68 -38.63
N ILE A 22 -53.13 1.94 -38.10
CA ILE A 22 -53.33 2.84 -36.95
C ILE A 22 -52.68 2.24 -35.70
N SER A 23 -52.89 0.95 -35.44
CA SER A 23 -52.27 0.22 -34.32
C SER A 23 -50.74 0.26 -34.39
N ASN A 24 -50.16 -0.04 -35.56
CA ASN A 24 -48.72 0.04 -35.80
C ASN A 24 -48.17 1.48 -35.61
N SER A 25 -48.91 2.51 -36.04
CA SER A 25 -48.54 3.91 -35.83
C SER A 25 -48.54 4.30 -34.35
N ILE A 26 -49.52 3.82 -33.58
CA ILE A 26 -49.61 4.04 -32.13
C ILE A 26 -48.45 3.33 -31.41
N GLU A 27 -48.12 2.11 -31.81
CA GLU A 27 -47.03 1.34 -31.22
C GLU A 27 -45.66 1.97 -31.50
N GLN A 28 -45.42 2.45 -32.73
CA GLN A 28 -44.21 3.21 -33.08
C GLN A 28 -44.08 4.50 -32.26
N LYS A 29 -45.18 5.24 -32.04
CA LYS A 29 -45.18 6.44 -31.19
C LYS A 29 -44.86 6.11 -29.72
N LYS A 30 -45.39 5.00 -29.19
CA LYS A 30 -45.06 4.51 -27.84
C LYS A 30 -43.57 4.15 -27.73
N LEU A 31 -43.04 3.43 -28.71
CA LEU A 31 -41.63 3.03 -28.76
C LEU A 31 -40.69 4.25 -28.81
N LEU A 32 -41.06 5.27 -29.59
CA LEU A 32 -40.30 6.52 -29.68
C LEU A 32 -40.29 7.28 -28.34
N ASN A 33 -41.42 7.31 -27.63
CA ASN A 33 -41.50 7.94 -26.32
C ASN A 33 -40.61 7.22 -25.28
N ILE A 34 -40.64 5.88 -25.28
CA ILE A 34 -39.75 5.06 -24.44
C ILE A 34 -38.28 5.35 -24.76
N ARG A 35 -37.91 5.40 -26.04
CA ARG A 35 -36.54 5.71 -26.47
C ARG A 35 -36.08 7.09 -25.98
N LEU A 36 -36.93 8.10 -26.10
CA LEU A 36 -36.65 9.45 -25.61
C LEU A 36 -36.50 9.49 -24.07
N LYS A 37 -37.31 8.73 -23.34
CA LYS A 37 -37.17 8.61 -21.88
C LYS A 37 -35.85 7.94 -21.48
N CYS A 38 -35.49 6.83 -22.15
CA CYS A 38 -34.23 6.15 -21.91
C CYS A 38 -33.02 7.06 -22.19
N GLN A 39 -33.07 7.84 -23.28
CA GLN A 39 -32.00 8.79 -23.62
C GLN A 39 -31.80 9.85 -22.53
N LYS A 40 -32.89 10.44 -22.02
CA LYS A 40 -32.82 11.42 -20.92
C LYS A 40 -32.23 10.83 -19.63
N ILE A 41 -32.52 9.56 -19.35
CA ILE A 41 -31.97 8.86 -18.17
C ILE A 41 -30.47 8.65 -18.34
N LEU A 42 -30.02 8.23 -19.52
CA LEU A 42 -28.59 8.05 -19.82
C LEU A 42 -27.82 9.36 -19.67
N GLU A 43 -28.31 10.44 -20.26
CA GLU A 43 -27.69 11.78 -20.14
C GLU A 43 -27.60 12.25 -18.68
N LYS A 44 -28.64 11.99 -17.87
CA LYS A 44 -28.64 12.30 -16.44
C LYS A 44 -27.59 11.48 -15.68
N ASN A 45 -27.45 10.20 -16.01
CA ASN A 45 -26.47 9.32 -15.38
C ASN A 45 -25.02 9.70 -15.75
N GLU A 46 -24.77 10.08 -16.99
CA GLU A 46 -23.45 10.56 -17.44
C GLU A 46 -23.04 11.84 -16.71
N LYS A 47 -23.96 12.80 -16.56
CA LYS A 47 -23.73 14.01 -15.75
C LYS A 47 -23.41 13.67 -14.30
N LEU A 48 -24.18 12.78 -13.68
CA LEU A 48 -23.94 12.35 -12.29
C LEU A 48 -22.59 11.63 -12.12
N LEU A 49 -22.20 10.79 -13.07
CA LEU A 49 -20.90 10.13 -13.08
C LEU A 49 -19.76 11.15 -13.21
N THR A 50 -19.93 12.14 -14.08
CA THR A 50 -18.94 13.22 -14.28
C THR A 50 -18.75 14.05 -13.01
N GLU A 51 -19.85 14.43 -12.35
CA GLU A 51 -19.81 15.14 -11.07
C GLU A 51 -19.15 14.31 -9.96
N LYS A 52 -19.47 13.00 -9.87
CA LYS A 52 -18.81 12.09 -8.91
C LYS A 52 -17.30 12.02 -9.16
N ILE A 53 -16.87 11.90 -10.41
CA ILE A 53 -15.44 11.86 -10.76
C ILE A 53 -14.75 13.17 -10.38
N GLN A 54 -15.38 14.31 -10.64
CA GLN A 54 -14.84 15.62 -10.26
C GLN A 54 -14.74 15.80 -8.74
N ASN A 55 -15.73 15.33 -7.98
CA ASN A 55 -15.71 15.38 -6.52
C ASN A 55 -14.65 14.44 -5.94
N LEU A 56 -14.51 13.23 -6.48
CA LEU A 56 -13.46 12.28 -6.10
C LEU A 56 -12.06 12.84 -6.40
N THR A 57 -11.86 13.50 -7.54
CA THR A 57 -10.58 14.15 -7.86
C THR A 57 -10.29 15.36 -6.97
N LYS A 58 -11.30 16.14 -6.57
CA LYS A 58 -11.15 17.24 -5.59
C LYS A 58 -10.78 16.71 -4.20
N LEU A 59 -11.42 15.63 -3.75
CA LEU A 59 -11.09 14.97 -2.48
C LEU A 59 -9.67 14.41 -2.48
N ASN A 60 -9.21 13.83 -3.60
CA ASN A 60 -7.83 13.33 -3.75
C ASN A 60 -6.75 14.42 -3.76
N LYS A 61 -7.09 15.69 -4.04
CA LYS A 61 -6.13 16.81 -3.95
C LYS A 61 -5.85 17.22 -2.50
N GLY A 62 -6.74 16.91 -1.55
CA GLY A 62 -6.56 17.16 -0.12
C GLY A 62 -5.91 16.02 0.65
N VAL A 63 -5.99 14.79 0.12
CA VAL A 63 -5.29 13.63 0.66
C VAL A 63 -4.04 13.42 -0.17
N GLN A 64 -2.94 14.08 0.23
CA GLN A 64 -1.61 13.61 -0.15
C GLN A 64 -1.42 12.20 0.43
N PHE A 65 -1.91 11.17 -0.25
CA PHE A 65 -1.26 9.88 -0.21
C PHE A 65 0.11 10.13 -0.83
N LYS A 66 1.08 10.49 0.02
CA LYS A 66 2.49 10.25 -0.31
C LYS A 66 2.51 8.80 -0.77
N ALA A 67 2.74 8.59 -2.07
CA ALA A 67 3.01 7.27 -2.57
C ALA A 67 4.01 6.64 -1.59
N ARG A 68 3.76 5.41 -1.11
CA ARG A 68 4.72 4.67 -0.28
C ARG A 68 5.89 4.25 -1.16
N THR A 69 6.55 5.22 -1.76
CA THR A 69 7.71 5.06 -2.62
C THR A 69 8.90 4.93 -1.68
N ASN A 70 9.42 3.71 -1.61
CA ASN A 70 10.62 3.27 -0.89
C ASN A 70 10.37 2.69 0.51
N GLU A 71 9.51 1.67 0.60
CA GLU A 71 9.67 0.70 1.68
C GLU A 71 11.05 0.04 1.54
N ILE A 72 11.95 0.33 2.49
CA ILE A 72 13.28 -0.25 2.51
C ILE A 72 13.16 -1.75 2.80
N ARG A 73 13.68 -2.57 1.87
CA ARG A 73 13.80 -4.01 2.07
C ARG A 73 15.05 -4.31 2.88
N TRP A 74 14.87 -4.78 4.11
CA TRP A 74 15.98 -5.24 4.95
C TRP A 74 16.45 -6.62 4.48
N SER A 75 17.47 -6.64 3.61
CA SER A 75 18.17 -7.89 3.25
C SER A 75 18.82 -8.51 4.50
N GLN A 76 19.14 -9.80 4.44
CA GLN A 76 19.82 -10.49 5.55
C GLN A 76 21.15 -9.80 5.90
N GLU A 77 21.93 -9.43 4.88
CA GLU A 77 23.21 -8.73 5.06
C GLU A 77 23.04 -7.34 5.69
N LEU A 78 22.10 -6.53 5.18
CA LEU A 78 21.82 -5.21 5.73
C LEU A 78 21.31 -5.30 7.18
N HIS A 79 20.45 -6.29 7.45
CA HIS A 79 19.97 -6.57 8.79
C HIS A 79 21.12 -6.96 9.71
N LEU A 80 22.02 -7.82 9.27
CA LEU A 80 23.19 -8.24 10.06
C LEU A 80 24.10 -7.04 10.39
N LYS A 81 24.43 -6.19 9.41
CA LYS A 81 25.19 -4.95 9.65
C LYS A 81 24.49 -4.03 10.65
N PHE A 82 23.17 -3.88 10.52
CA PHE A 82 22.35 -3.14 11.47
C PHE A 82 22.42 -3.72 12.89
N VAL A 83 22.32 -5.04 13.04
CA VAL A 83 22.37 -5.70 14.35
C VAL A 83 23.75 -5.54 14.97
N ILE A 84 24.83 -5.76 14.22
CA ILE A 84 26.21 -5.56 14.71
C ILE A 84 26.42 -4.12 15.15
N ALA A 85 26.01 -3.12 14.34
CA ALA A 85 26.13 -1.72 14.70
C ALA A 85 25.33 -1.35 15.96
N THR A 86 24.11 -1.88 16.08
CA THR A 86 23.22 -1.66 17.23
C THR A 86 23.82 -2.25 18.49
N MET A 87 24.33 -3.48 18.43
CA MET A 87 24.95 -4.14 19.59
C MET A 87 26.30 -3.52 19.94
N ALA A 88 27.07 -3.04 18.97
CA ALA A 88 28.35 -2.38 19.21
C ALA A 88 28.18 -1.02 19.91
N LEU A 89 27.16 -0.24 19.55
CA LEU A 89 26.84 1.04 20.22
C LEU A 89 26.11 0.87 21.54
N GLY A 90 25.45 -0.28 21.75
CA GLY A 90 24.59 -0.54 22.91
C GLY A 90 23.11 -0.47 22.51
N LEU A 91 22.39 -1.57 22.75
CA LEU A 91 20.99 -1.75 22.34
C LEU A 91 20.05 -0.63 22.80
N VAL A 92 20.23 -0.15 24.03
CA VAL A 92 19.35 0.85 24.66
C VAL A 92 19.81 2.27 24.30
N ASP A 93 21.11 2.51 24.34
CA ASP A 93 21.68 3.86 24.22
C ASP A 93 21.78 4.34 22.77
N VAL A 94 21.81 3.40 21.82
CA VAL A 94 21.93 3.73 20.40
C VAL A 94 20.75 4.57 19.90
N ARG A 95 21.07 5.65 19.19
CA ARG A 95 20.09 6.53 18.54
C ARG A 95 20.02 6.27 17.03
N PRO A 96 18.83 6.41 16.41
CA PRO A 96 18.68 6.22 14.97
C PRO A 96 19.63 7.05 14.10
N LYS A 97 19.96 8.27 14.53
CA LYS A 97 20.91 9.16 13.82
C LYS A 97 22.33 8.58 13.77
N GLN A 98 22.78 7.87 14.82
CA GLN A 98 24.10 7.25 14.83
C GLN A 98 24.16 6.07 13.85
N LEU A 99 23.13 5.22 13.87
CA LEU A 99 22.99 4.10 12.94
C LEU A 99 22.84 4.56 11.50
N GLU A 100 22.15 5.68 11.24
CA GLU A 100 22.04 6.29 9.91
C GLU A 100 23.40 6.65 9.33
N ILE A 101 24.26 7.30 10.13
CA ILE A 101 25.60 7.66 9.68
C ILE A 101 26.46 6.42 9.43
N ILE A 102 26.41 5.42 10.32
CA ILE A 102 27.19 4.18 10.17
C ILE A 102 26.77 3.42 8.91
N LEU A 103 25.47 3.11 8.79
CA LEU A 103 24.97 2.24 7.73
C LEU A 103 25.08 2.89 6.34
N ASN A 104 24.84 4.20 6.23
CA ASN A 104 25.02 4.92 4.96
C ASN A 104 26.50 5.05 4.54
N GLN A 105 27.45 4.78 5.44
CA GLN A 105 28.88 4.76 5.11
C GLN A 105 29.42 3.36 4.81
N CYS A 106 28.71 2.30 5.17
CA CYS A 106 29.16 0.91 5.01
C CYS A 106 28.18 0.05 4.19
N CYS A 107 27.17 0.64 3.56
CA CYS A 107 26.20 -0.04 2.71
C CYS A 107 25.91 0.83 1.48
N ASP A 108 25.57 0.20 0.36
CA ASP A 108 25.24 0.90 -0.89
C ASP A 108 23.84 1.52 -0.92
N ILE A 109 23.04 1.32 0.14
CA ILE A 109 21.67 1.79 0.24
C ILE A 109 21.60 2.98 1.19
N LYS A 110 20.98 4.09 0.73
CA LYS A 110 20.68 5.24 1.59
C LYS A 110 19.46 4.96 2.46
N LEU A 111 19.72 4.78 3.75
CA LEU A 111 18.70 4.66 4.79
C LEU A 111 18.36 6.04 5.36
N SER A 112 17.07 6.31 5.55
CA SER A 112 16.64 7.47 6.32
C SER A 112 16.57 7.15 7.81
N ARG A 113 16.78 8.16 8.66
CA ARG A 113 16.53 8.11 10.10
C ARG A 113 15.17 7.46 10.45
N LEU A 114 14.11 7.73 9.69
CA LEU A 114 12.77 7.22 9.95
C LEU A 114 12.69 5.70 9.73
N ASN A 115 13.31 5.20 8.66
CA ASN A 115 13.36 3.77 8.39
C ASN A 115 14.13 3.04 9.49
N ILE A 116 15.27 3.60 9.91
CA ILE A 116 16.09 3.04 11.00
C ILE A 116 15.35 3.10 12.33
N SER A 117 14.66 4.20 12.63
CA SER A 117 13.92 4.35 13.89
C SER A 117 12.82 3.30 14.02
N SER A 118 12.04 3.07 12.95
CA SER A 118 10.98 2.06 12.98
C SER A 118 11.54 0.64 13.07
N HIS A 119 12.65 0.37 12.38
CA HIS A 119 13.33 -0.93 12.45
C HIS A 119 13.98 -1.18 13.82
N LEU A 120 14.63 -0.18 14.41
CA LEU A 120 15.22 -0.24 15.76
C LEU A 120 14.16 -0.49 16.84
N GLN A 121 13.00 0.17 16.74
CA GLN A 121 11.90 -0.08 17.66
C GLN A 121 11.43 -1.54 17.60
N LYS A 122 11.21 -2.06 16.38
CA LYS A 122 10.83 -3.48 16.18
C LYS A 122 11.91 -4.43 16.68
N PHE A 123 13.18 -4.10 16.43
CA PHE A 123 14.31 -4.90 16.89
C PHE A 123 14.38 -4.98 18.42
N ARG A 124 14.24 -3.85 19.14
CA ARG A 124 14.21 -3.82 20.61
C ARG A 124 13.07 -4.67 21.17
N LEU A 125 11.86 -4.51 20.64
CA LEU A 125 10.70 -5.32 21.04
C LEU A 125 10.95 -6.83 20.84
N ARG A 126 11.55 -7.19 19.71
CA ARG A 126 11.90 -8.57 19.39
C ARG A 126 12.95 -9.13 20.35
N VAL A 127 14.01 -8.39 20.65
CA VAL A 127 15.05 -8.80 21.60
C VAL A 127 14.46 -8.95 23.01
N ALA A 128 13.61 -8.02 23.45
CA ALA A 128 12.91 -8.13 24.74
C ALA A 128 12.08 -9.42 24.82
N LYS A 129 11.30 -9.70 23.77
CA LYS A 129 10.51 -10.94 23.67
C LYS A 129 11.38 -12.20 23.71
N GLN A 130 12.51 -12.21 23.00
CA GLN A 130 13.45 -13.34 22.97
C GLN A 130 14.08 -13.61 24.34
N ASN A 131 14.36 -12.54 25.09
CA ASN A 131 14.93 -12.61 26.44
C ASN A 131 13.86 -12.75 27.54
N GLN A 132 12.57 -12.83 27.17
CA GLN A 132 11.43 -12.97 28.10
C GLN A 132 11.33 -11.84 29.13
N ILE A 133 11.67 -10.62 28.72
CA ILE A 133 11.66 -9.41 29.55
C ILE A 133 10.78 -8.33 28.94
N GLN A 134 10.43 -7.32 29.74
CA GLN A 134 9.73 -6.14 29.25
C GLN A 134 10.67 -5.19 28.52
N LEU A 135 10.10 -4.31 27.67
CA LEU A 135 10.89 -3.32 26.94
C LEU A 135 11.65 -2.37 27.89
N ALA A 136 11.08 -2.04 29.05
CA ALA A 136 11.69 -1.19 30.07
C ALA A 136 12.87 -1.84 30.80
N GLU A 137 12.97 -3.17 30.75
CA GLU A 137 14.02 -3.97 31.41
C GLU A 137 15.18 -4.28 30.44
N LEU A 138 15.11 -3.81 29.19
CA LEU A 138 16.20 -3.97 28.24
C LEU A 138 17.47 -3.33 28.77
N THR A 139 18.57 -4.04 28.62
CA THR A 139 19.92 -3.53 28.87
C THR A 139 20.78 -3.75 27.63
N ASN A 140 21.95 -3.10 27.58
CA ASN A 140 22.92 -3.34 26.50
C ASN A 140 23.49 -4.77 26.49
N LYS A 141 23.25 -5.55 27.54
CA LYS A 141 23.66 -6.95 27.66
C LYS A 141 22.64 -7.93 27.07
N CYS A 142 21.46 -7.47 26.65
CA CYS A 142 20.45 -8.30 26.02
C CYS A 142 20.79 -8.50 24.53
N PHE A 143 21.13 -9.73 24.15
CA PHE A 143 21.49 -10.08 22.77
C PHE A 143 20.36 -10.84 22.07
N PRO A 144 20.24 -10.72 20.73
CA PRO A 144 19.34 -11.57 19.95
C PRO A 144 19.83 -13.02 19.96
N THR A 145 18.92 -13.98 20.16
CA THR A 145 19.25 -15.40 20.25
C THR A 145 19.20 -16.14 18.92
N ASP A 146 18.58 -15.54 17.91
CA ASP A 146 18.36 -16.14 16.60
C ASP A 146 19.43 -15.78 15.55
N ILE A 147 20.37 -14.90 15.89
CA ILE A 147 21.43 -14.44 14.98
C ILE A 147 22.77 -14.91 15.54
N ILE A 148 23.32 -15.94 14.91
CA ILE A 148 24.62 -16.52 15.28
C ILE A 148 25.67 -15.92 14.33
N HIS A 149 26.49 -15.00 14.85
CA HIS A 149 27.57 -14.36 14.10
C HIS A 149 28.79 -14.14 14.99
N LYS A 150 30.00 -14.32 14.44
CA LYS A 150 31.26 -14.26 15.21
C LYS A 150 31.43 -12.93 15.94
N GLU A 151 31.15 -11.83 15.25
CA GLU A 151 31.24 -10.46 15.73
C GLU A 151 30.24 -10.20 16.86
N LEU A 152 29.03 -10.78 16.77
CA LEU A 152 28.04 -10.67 17.85
C LEU A 152 28.49 -11.44 19.09
N SER A 153 29.05 -12.64 18.92
CA SER A 153 29.61 -13.40 20.03
C SER A 153 30.77 -12.68 20.70
N GLN A 154 31.60 -11.96 19.94
CA GLN A 154 32.68 -11.13 20.48
C GLN A 154 32.12 -9.91 21.24
N LEU A 155 31.15 -9.21 20.65
CA LEU A 155 30.47 -8.10 21.31
C LEU A 155 29.81 -8.54 22.61
N GLN A 156 29.14 -9.69 22.62
CA GLN A 156 28.49 -10.22 23.81
C GLN A 156 29.48 -10.46 24.95
N LYS A 157 30.69 -10.93 24.63
CA LYS A 157 31.79 -11.06 25.61
C LYS A 157 32.26 -9.69 26.10
N GLN A 158 32.40 -8.71 25.22
CA GLN A 158 32.81 -7.35 25.61
C GLN A 158 31.81 -6.68 26.56
N TRP A 159 30.51 -6.85 26.33
CA TRP A 159 29.45 -6.32 27.21
C TRP A 159 29.37 -7.01 28.58
N GLN A 160 30.14 -8.09 28.83
CA GLN A 160 30.28 -8.63 30.18
C GLN A 160 31.12 -7.73 31.09
N PHE A 161 32.05 -6.95 30.52
CA PHE A 161 32.89 -6.03 31.28
C PHE A 161 32.07 -4.80 31.70
N ILE A 162 32.10 -4.47 32.99
CA ILE A 162 31.33 -3.36 33.58
C ILE A 162 31.72 -2.00 32.97
N GLU A 163 33.00 -1.84 32.62
CA GLU A 163 33.54 -0.59 32.08
C GLU A 163 33.26 -0.39 30.59
N PHE A 164 32.75 -1.42 29.89
CA PHE A 164 32.52 -1.32 28.46
C PHE A 164 31.30 -0.45 28.15
N GLN A 165 31.53 0.66 27.43
CA GLN A 165 30.51 1.64 27.04
C GLN A 165 30.14 1.56 25.55
N GLY A 166 30.49 0.45 24.89
CA GLY A 166 30.33 0.29 23.44
C GLY A 166 31.55 0.73 22.63
N ILE A 167 31.46 0.53 21.32
CA ILE A 167 32.52 0.79 20.34
C ILE A 167 32.32 2.16 19.70
N GLN A 168 33.42 2.89 19.49
CA GLN A 168 33.39 4.17 18.79
C GLN A 168 32.93 4.02 17.34
N GLN A 169 32.09 4.96 16.89
CA GLN A 169 31.43 4.93 15.59
C GLN A 169 32.39 4.66 14.41
N HIS A 170 33.55 5.30 14.37
CA HIS A 170 34.51 5.16 13.28
C HIS A 170 35.16 3.77 13.22
N ILE A 171 35.28 3.07 14.36
CA ILE A 171 35.79 1.69 14.42
C ILE A 171 34.74 0.75 13.86
N ILE A 172 33.46 0.94 14.25
CA ILE A 172 32.34 0.15 13.73
C ILE A 172 32.29 0.24 12.20
N ILE A 173 32.38 1.45 11.63
CA ILE A 173 32.38 1.65 10.18
C ILE A 173 33.52 0.88 9.49
N LYS A 174 34.72 0.91 10.06
CA LYS A 174 35.86 0.14 9.52
C LYS A 174 35.58 -1.36 9.54
N CYS A 175 35.09 -1.90 10.65
CA CYS A 175 34.76 -3.31 10.79
C CYS A 175 33.65 -3.75 9.82
N LEU A 176 32.58 -2.96 9.67
CA LEU A 176 31.46 -3.33 8.81
C LEU A 176 31.82 -3.34 7.32
N LYS A 177 32.73 -2.47 6.88
CA LYS A 177 33.26 -2.49 5.50
C LYS A 177 34.09 -3.73 5.19
N GLN A 178 34.69 -4.35 6.20
CA GLN A 178 35.49 -5.57 6.03
C GLN A 178 34.63 -6.83 5.95
N LEU A 179 33.35 -6.77 6.35
CA LEU A 179 32.41 -7.89 6.23
C LEU A 179 31.93 -8.15 4.78
N GLU A 180 32.27 -7.26 3.85
CA GLU A 180 31.93 -7.38 2.42
C GLU A 180 32.97 -8.19 1.61
N GLN A 181 34.08 -8.60 2.22
CA GLN A 181 35.18 -9.36 1.62
C GLN A 181 35.16 -10.82 2.07
#